data_AF-A0A446ZIP8-F1
#
_entry.id   AF-A0A446ZIP8-F1
#
_cell.length_a   1.000
_cell.length_b   1.000
_cell.length_c   1.000
_cell.angle_alpha   90.00
_cell.angle_beta   90.00
_cell.angle_gamma   90.00
#
_symmetry.space_group_name_H-M   'P 1'
#
loop_
_entity.id
_entity.type
_entity.pdbx_description
1 polymer ?
#
loop_
_entity_poly.entity_id
_entity_poly.type
_entity_poly.pdbx_seq_one_letter_code
_entity_poly.pdbx_strand_id
1 'polypeptide(L)'
;MYLNYEGHEIHLDPNKIQQFGEDLVYEDTLLCNTNELIVRKHKGQKISISTKKFKPFFNATFPQMKVQIQWLNIQRTDELNILIDIDNSLVSNKNDKIPLTLAQQKVLNVQIPKSLDFRYEREIIIKNLSKAIQYFVK
;
A
#
# COMPACT_ATOMS: atom_id res chain seq x y z
N MET A 1 16.02 0.74 -17.55
CA MET A 1 15.01 -0.19 -18.13
C MET A 1 13.64 0.37 -17.82
N TYR A 2 12.63 0.21 -18.67
CA TYR A 2 11.28 0.70 -18.38
C TYR A 2 10.20 -0.30 -18.82
N LEU A 3 9.01 -0.16 -18.26
CA LEU A 3 7.80 -0.82 -18.72
C LEU A 3 6.74 0.24 -19.01
N ASN A 4 5.99 0.05 -20.10
CA ASN A 4 4.80 0.84 -20.38
C ASN A 4 3.59 0.15 -19.76
N TYR A 5 2.86 0.86 -18.90
CA TYR A 5 1.63 0.41 -18.26
C TYR A 5 0.61 1.54 -18.31
N GLU A 6 -0.55 1.30 -18.92
CA GLU A 6 -1.65 2.29 -19.05
C GLU A 6 -1.17 3.68 -19.53
N GLY A 7 -0.29 3.71 -20.53
CA GLY A 7 0.24 4.96 -21.10
C GLY A 7 1.31 5.66 -20.24
N HIS A 8 1.71 5.08 -19.11
CA HIS A 8 2.79 5.59 -18.25
C HIS A 8 4.06 4.80 -18.49
N GLU A 9 5.17 5.51 -18.70
CA GLU A 9 6.52 4.94 -18.69
C GLU A 9 6.98 4.81 -17.23
N ILE A 10 7.23 3.57 -16.80
CA ILE A 10 7.62 3.26 -15.43
C ILE A 10 9.03 2.70 -15.48
N HIS A 11 9.98 3.45 -14.91
CA HIS A 11 11.39 3.06 -14.89
C HIS A 11 11.66 2.05 -13.79
N LEU A 12 12.42 1.00 -14.14
CA LEU A 12 12.96 0.05 -13.17
C LEU A 12 14.41 0.44 -12.85
N ASP A 13 14.69 0.55 -11.57
CA ASP A 13 16.06 0.63 -11.03
C ASP A 13 16.77 -0.73 -11.20
N PRO A 14 17.83 -0.84 -12.02
CA PRO A 14 18.53 -2.10 -12.23
C PRO A 14 19.08 -2.73 -10.95
N ASN A 15 19.38 -1.94 -9.92
CA ASN A 15 19.93 -2.43 -8.66
C ASN A 15 18.91 -3.20 -7.80
N LYS A 16 17.63 -3.08 -8.13
CA LYS A 16 16.52 -3.77 -7.47
C LYS A 16 16.08 -5.07 -8.17
N ILE A 17 16.82 -5.48 -9.20
CA ILE A 17 16.60 -6.76 -9.86
C ILE A 17 17.45 -7.80 -9.14
N GLN A 18 16.78 -8.76 -8.51
CA GLN A 18 17.42 -9.83 -7.76
C GLN A 18 17.22 -11.17 -8.46
N GLN A 19 18.17 -12.09 -8.31
CA GLN A 19 18.04 -13.45 -8.80
C GLN A 19 17.40 -14.32 -7.71
N PHE A 20 16.30 -14.99 -8.06
CA PHE A 20 15.59 -15.90 -7.17
C PHE A 20 15.44 -17.27 -7.87
N GLY A 21 16.35 -18.19 -7.55
CA GLY A 21 16.49 -19.43 -8.30
C GLY A 21 16.95 -19.15 -9.74
N GLU A 22 16.15 -19.62 -10.71
CA GLU A 22 16.39 -19.39 -12.14
C GLU A 22 15.74 -18.11 -12.68
N ASP A 23 14.89 -17.46 -11.89
CA ASP A 23 14.13 -16.28 -12.29
C ASP A 23 14.79 -14.98 -11.81
N LEU A 24 14.59 -13.89 -12.57
CA LEU A 24 14.85 -12.54 -12.08
C LEU A 24 13.56 -11.95 -11.53
N VAL A 25 13.64 -11.32 -10.37
CA VAL A 25 12.51 -10.70 -9.68
C VAL A 25 12.85 -9.26 -9.37
N TYR A 26 11.90 -8.36 -9.60
CA TYR A 26 12.00 -6.98 -9.15
C TYR A 26 11.58 -6.89 -7.68
N GLU A 27 12.43 -6.29 -6.84
CA GLU A 27 12.25 -6.23 -5.40
C GLU A 27 11.02 -5.41 -4.97
N ASP A 28 10.77 -4.28 -5.64
CA ASP A 28 9.64 -3.42 -5.33
C ASP A 28 8.34 -3.94 -5.95
N THR A 29 7.22 -3.62 -5.30
CA THR A 29 5.88 -3.91 -5.81
C THR A 29 5.33 -2.71 -6.57
N LEU A 30 4.76 -2.92 -7.76
CA LEU A 30 4.07 -1.86 -8.49
C LEU A 30 2.65 -1.68 -7.94
N LEU A 31 2.35 -0.52 -7.36
CA LEU A 31 0.98 -0.13 -7.07
C LEU A 31 0.28 0.29 -8.36
N CYS A 32 -0.77 -0.44 -8.77
CA CYS A 32 -1.51 -0.19 -10.00
C CYS A 32 -2.96 -0.71 -9.94
N ASN A 33 -3.59 -0.93 -11.08
CA ASN A 33 -4.99 -1.37 -11.18
C ASN A 33 -5.16 -2.89 -11.30
N THR A 34 -4.07 -3.66 -11.25
CA THR A 34 -4.07 -5.12 -11.37
C THR A 34 -3.26 -5.80 -10.26
N ASN A 35 -3.57 -7.07 -10.00
CA ASN A 35 -2.79 -7.98 -9.16
C ASN A 35 -2.01 -9.00 -9.99
N GLU A 36 -2.07 -8.90 -11.33
CA GLU A 36 -1.37 -9.81 -12.23
C GLU A 36 0.13 -9.54 -12.18
N LEU A 37 0.91 -10.63 -12.13
CA LEU A 37 2.36 -10.56 -12.25
C LEU A 37 2.73 -10.01 -13.64
N ILE A 38 3.50 -8.93 -13.68
CA ILE A 38 4.01 -8.39 -14.93
C ILE A 38 5.33 -9.07 -15.23
N VAL A 39 5.45 -9.70 -16.41
CA VAL A 39 6.70 -10.33 -16.87
C VAL A 39 7.29 -9.51 -18.01
N ARG A 40 8.54 -9.09 -17.86
CA ARG A 40 9.29 -8.37 -18.91
C ARG A 40 10.59 -9.09 -19.26
N LYS A 41 10.87 -9.23 -20.56
CA LYS A 41 12.14 -9.77 -21.03
C LYS A 41 13.20 -8.68 -21.09
N HIS A 42 14.35 -8.91 -20.48
CA HIS A 42 15.53 -8.04 -20.59
C HIS A 42 16.77 -8.91 -20.86
N LYS A 43 17.49 -8.62 -21.95
CA LYS A 43 18.71 -9.34 -22.36
C LYS A 43 18.54 -10.88 -22.37
N GLY A 44 17.37 -11.36 -22.82
CA GLY A 44 17.06 -12.79 -22.90
C GLY A 44 16.54 -13.42 -21.61
N GLN A 45 16.60 -12.73 -20.47
CA GLN A 45 16.07 -13.21 -19.19
C GLN A 45 14.70 -12.59 -18.89
N LYS A 46 13.83 -13.33 -18.20
CA LYS A 46 12.52 -12.84 -17.75
C LYS A 46 12.67 -12.22 -16.37
N ILE A 47 12.12 -11.02 -16.21
CA ILE A 47 12.01 -10.30 -14.95
C ILE A 47 10.54 -10.28 -14.56
N SER A 48 10.25 -10.84 -13.40
CA SER A 48 8.93 -10.89 -12.79
C SER A 48 8.74 -9.70 -11.86
N ILE A 49 7.63 -9.00 -11.99
CA ILE A 49 7.30 -7.79 -11.26
C ILE A 49 5.97 -8.01 -10.54
N SER A 50 6.03 -8.02 -9.21
CA SER A 50 4.84 -8.08 -8.37
C SER A 50 4.02 -6.81 -8.51
N THR A 51 2.70 -6.97 -8.61
CA THR A 51 1.77 -5.84 -8.65
C THR A 51 0.84 -5.90 -7.44
N LYS A 52 0.31 -4.73 -7.09
CA LYS A 52 -0.71 -4.60 -6.07
C LYS A 52 -1.82 -3.71 -6.60
N LYS A 53 -3.02 -4.28 -6.69
CA LYS A 53 -4.23 -3.57 -7.07
C LYS A 53 -4.65 -2.65 -5.95
N PHE A 54 -4.70 -1.36 -6.22
CA PHE A 54 -5.34 -0.41 -5.34
C PHE A 54 -6.87 -0.63 -5.35
N LYS A 55 -7.46 -0.67 -4.16
CA LYS A 55 -8.92 -0.66 -3.98
C LYS A 55 -9.28 0.60 -3.20
N PRO A 56 -10.31 1.34 -3.62
CA PRO A 56 -10.82 2.46 -2.85
C PRO A 56 -11.18 2.06 -1.43
N PHE A 57 -10.86 2.93 -0.47
CA PHE A 57 -11.16 2.72 0.94
C PHE A 57 -12.59 3.16 1.21
N PHE A 58 -13.30 2.42 2.05
CA PHE A 58 -14.71 2.66 2.33
C PHE A 58 -14.93 3.81 3.33
N ASN A 59 -14.01 3.99 4.27
CA ASN A 59 -14.18 4.96 5.36
C ASN A 59 -13.34 6.23 5.17
N ALA A 60 -12.35 6.25 4.27
CA ALA A 60 -11.52 7.42 4.03
C ALA A 60 -12.31 8.52 3.30
N THR A 61 -12.22 9.76 3.78
CA THR A 61 -12.95 10.91 3.22
C THR A 61 -12.09 11.69 2.23
N PHE A 62 -12.15 11.32 0.94
CA PHE A 62 -11.56 12.12 -0.15
C PHE A 62 -12.42 12.18 -1.39
N PRO A 63 -12.32 13.30 -2.15
CA PRO A 63 -13.18 13.54 -3.30
C PRO A 63 -12.93 12.61 -4.48
N GLN A 64 -11.71 12.07 -4.67
CA GLN A 64 -11.38 11.17 -5.76
C GLN A 64 -10.30 10.16 -5.33
N MET A 65 -10.46 8.89 -5.72
CA MET A 65 -9.49 7.82 -5.48
C MET A 65 -9.06 7.23 -6.82
N LYS A 66 -8.21 7.93 -7.57
CA LYS A 66 -7.43 7.29 -8.63
C LYS A 66 -6.13 6.82 -8.03
N VAL A 67 -5.72 5.60 -8.36
CA VAL A 67 -4.43 5.08 -7.91
C VAL A 67 -3.31 5.96 -8.45
N GLN A 68 -2.37 6.34 -7.59
CA GLN A 68 -1.09 6.86 -8.05
C GLN A 68 -0.22 5.66 -8.43
N ILE A 69 -0.04 5.42 -9.73
CA ILE A 69 0.86 4.37 -10.20
C ILE A 69 2.28 4.69 -9.74
N GLN A 70 2.86 3.83 -8.91
CA GLN A 70 4.18 4.04 -8.30
C GLN A 70 4.80 2.75 -7.78
N TRP A 71 6.12 2.75 -7.62
CA TRP A 71 6.85 1.68 -6.94
C TRP A 71 6.71 1.80 -5.42
N LEU A 72 6.40 0.68 -4.78
CA LEU A 72 6.41 0.54 -3.34
C LEU A 72 7.55 -0.39 -2.94
N ASN A 73 8.47 0.12 -2.11
CA ASN A 73 9.39 -0.74 -1.39
C ASN A 73 8.63 -1.57 -0.33
N ILE A 74 9.35 -2.46 0.36
CA ILE A 74 8.75 -3.33 1.38
C ILE A 74 8.04 -2.52 2.49
N GLN A 75 8.65 -1.44 2.97
CA GLN A 75 8.07 -0.59 4.03
C GLN A 75 6.76 0.07 3.58
N ARG A 76 6.71 0.65 2.38
CA ARG A 76 5.49 1.27 1.84
C ARG A 76 4.41 0.24 1.52
N THR A 77 4.80 -0.97 1.12
CA THR A 77 3.88 -2.07 0.89
C THR A 77 3.21 -2.50 2.21
N ASP A 78 3.99 -2.61 3.28
CA ASP A 78 3.49 -2.93 4.61
C ASP A 78 2.59 -1.84 5.19
N GLU A 79 2.98 -0.56 5.03
CA GLU A 79 2.14 0.57 5.42
C GLU A 79 0.77 0.52 4.73
N LEU A 80 0.75 0.30 3.41
CA LEU A 80 -0.51 0.19 2.67
C LEU A 80 -1.36 -1.00 3.13
N ASN A 81 -0.74 -2.15 3.42
CA ASN A 81 -1.45 -3.32 3.96
C ASN A 81 -2.11 -3.00 5.31
N ILE A 82 -1.40 -2.31 6.20
CA ILE A 82 -1.92 -1.89 7.51
C ILE A 82 -3.09 -0.90 7.34
N LEU A 83 -2.98 0.05 6.41
CA LEU A 83 -4.09 0.96 6.11
C LEU A 83 -5.33 0.20 5.62
N ILE A 84 -5.18 -0.77 4.71
CA ILE A 84 -6.29 -1.62 4.22
C ILE A 84 -6.93 -2.39 5.39
N ASP A 85 -6.11 -2.96 6.28
CA ASP A 85 -6.58 -3.66 7.47
C ASP A 85 -7.40 -2.76 8.40
N ILE A 86 -6.94 -1.53 8.64
CA ILE A 86 -7.68 -0.52 9.41
C ILE A 86 -9.05 -0.23 8.77
N ASP A 87 -9.09 -0.01 7.46
CA ASP A 87 -10.35 0.28 6.75
C ASP A 87 -11.34 -0.90 6.85
N ASN A 88 -10.87 -2.13 6.67
CA ASN A 88 -11.69 -3.33 6.84
C ASN A 88 -12.20 -3.49 8.29
N SER A 89 -11.36 -3.16 9.28
CA SER A 89 -11.74 -3.15 10.69
C SER A 89 -12.84 -2.12 10.96
N LEU A 90 -12.74 -0.92 10.37
CA LEU A 90 -13.76 0.11 10.46
C LEU A 90 -15.09 -0.33 9.83
N VAL A 91 -15.07 -1.08 8.72
CA VAL A 91 -16.30 -1.61 8.09
C VAL A 91 -16.99 -2.63 8.99
N SER A 92 -16.23 -3.52 9.61
CA SER A 92 -16.76 -4.62 10.43
C SER A 92 -17.12 -4.21 11.87
N ASN A 93 -16.52 -3.14 12.40
CA ASN A 93 -16.71 -2.67 13.76
C ASN A 93 -17.54 -1.38 13.80
N LYS A 94 -18.71 -1.41 14.46
CA LYS A 94 -19.60 -0.25 14.62
C LYS A 94 -19.40 0.53 15.92
N ASN A 95 -18.42 0.16 16.74
CA ASN A 95 -18.14 0.88 17.98
C ASN A 95 -17.51 2.25 17.68
N ASP A 96 -17.88 3.25 18.48
CA ASP A 96 -17.29 4.59 18.40
C ASP A 96 -15.82 4.60 18.84
N LYS A 97 -15.40 3.59 19.59
CA LYS A 97 -14.05 3.46 20.15
C LYS A 97 -13.43 2.12 19.79
N ILE A 98 -12.27 2.17 19.13
CA ILE A 98 -11.60 1.00 18.59
C ILE A 98 -10.16 0.94 19.11
N PRO A 99 -9.71 -0.20 19.66
CA PRO A 99 -8.30 -0.39 19.99
C PRO A 99 -7.50 -0.52 18.68
N LEU A 100 -6.31 0.08 18.65
CA LEU A 100 -5.38 -0.05 17.52
C LEU A 100 -4.15 -0.84 17.97
N THR A 101 -3.61 -1.68 17.09
CA THR A 101 -2.31 -2.32 17.31
C THR A 101 -1.17 -1.30 17.23
N LEU A 102 0.00 -1.60 17.77
CA LEU A 102 1.17 -0.70 17.69
C LEU A 102 1.54 -0.36 16.23
N ALA A 103 1.39 -1.30 15.31
CA ALA A 103 1.65 -1.08 13.88
C ALA A 103 0.64 -0.10 13.28
N GLN A 104 -0.66 -0.27 13.57
CA GLN A 104 -1.72 0.64 13.14
C GLN A 104 -1.53 2.04 13.74
N GLN A 105 -1.14 2.13 15.02
CA GLN A 105 -0.86 3.40 15.69
C GLN A 105 0.27 4.17 15.01
N LYS A 106 1.37 3.47 14.67
CA LYS A 106 2.51 4.04 13.96
C LYS A 106 2.12 4.54 12.57
N VAL A 107 1.40 3.73 11.79
CA VAL A 107 0.99 4.07 10.42
C VAL A 107 0.01 5.25 10.39
N LEU A 108 -0.93 5.30 11.34
CA LEU A 108 -1.84 6.44 11.48
C LEU A 108 -1.21 7.67 12.12
N ASN A 109 0.04 7.56 12.58
CA ASN A 109 0.76 8.60 13.32
C ASN A 109 -0.08 9.17 14.49
N VAL A 110 -0.72 8.27 15.25
CA VAL A 110 -1.45 8.62 16.47
C VAL A 110 -0.56 8.48 17.69
N GLN A 111 -0.88 9.24 18.74
CA GLN A 111 -0.14 9.14 20.00
C GLN A 111 -0.26 7.74 20.59
N ILE A 112 0.87 7.11 20.89
CA ILE A 112 0.93 5.80 21.55
C ILE A 112 0.47 5.98 23.00
N PRO A 113 -0.59 5.27 23.44
CA PRO A 113 -1.15 5.44 24.77
C PRO A 113 -0.31 4.69 25.79
N LYS A 114 -0.35 5.14 27.04
CA LYS A 114 0.34 4.45 28.15
C LYS A 114 -0.38 3.18 28.63
N SER A 115 -1.67 3.05 28.32
CA SER A 115 -2.51 1.93 28.73
C SER A 115 -2.83 1.02 27.54
N LEU A 116 -2.78 -0.30 27.78
CA LEU A 116 -3.13 -1.32 26.79
C LEU A 116 -4.63 -1.34 26.45
N ASP A 117 -5.49 -0.85 27.35
CA ASP A 117 -6.94 -0.80 27.15
C ASP A 117 -7.42 0.48 26.45
N PHE A 118 -6.50 1.35 26.04
CA PHE A 118 -6.85 2.59 25.38
C PHE A 118 -7.49 2.34 24.01
N ARG A 119 -8.55 3.08 23.73
CA ARG A 119 -9.29 3.01 22.46
C ARG A 119 -9.39 4.40 21.86
N TYR A 120 -9.18 4.47 20.55
CA TYR A 120 -9.26 5.71 19.81
C TYR A 120 -10.68 5.95 19.32
N GLU A 121 -11.09 7.21 19.32
CA GLU A 121 -12.33 7.62 18.66
C GLU A 121 -12.27 7.28 17.17
N ARG A 122 -13.35 6.68 16.66
CA ARG A 122 -13.49 6.26 15.26
C ARG A 122 -13.19 7.41 14.30
N GLU A 123 -13.67 8.61 14.61
CA GLU A 123 -13.46 9.80 13.79
C GLU A 123 -11.97 10.18 13.67
N ILE A 124 -11.19 9.99 14.74
CA ILE A 124 -9.75 10.24 14.73
C ILE A 124 -9.05 9.22 13.82
N ILE A 125 -9.46 7.95 13.89
CA ILE A 125 -8.95 6.90 13.02
C ILE A 125 -9.24 7.24 11.56
N ILE A 126 -10.50 7.57 11.23
CA ILE A 126 -10.92 7.94 9.87
C ILE A 126 -10.14 9.15 9.35
N LYS A 127 -9.98 10.20 10.17
CA LYS A 127 -9.22 11.40 9.80
C LYS A 127 -7.77 11.08 9.46
N ASN A 128 -7.11 10.26 10.27
CA ASN A 128 -5.70 9.92 10.07
C ASN A 128 -5.51 8.90 8.95
N LEU A 129 -6.42 7.93 8.81
CA LEU A 129 -6.47 7.00 7.69
C LEU A 129 -6.57 7.77 6.39
N SER A 130 -7.46 8.76 6.38
CA SER A 130 -7.62 9.66 5.25
C SER A 130 -6.28 10.36 4.96
N LYS A 131 -5.69 11.05 5.93
CA LYS A 131 -4.40 11.72 5.70
C LYS A 131 -3.30 10.78 5.18
N ALA A 132 -3.20 9.57 5.72
CA ALA A 132 -2.16 8.61 5.35
C ALA A 132 -2.32 8.10 3.92
N ILE A 133 -3.55 7.89 3.44
CA ILE A 133 -3.77 7.31 2.12
C ILE A 133 -3.43 8.26 0.96
N GLN A 134 -3.34 9.57 1.20
CA GLN A 134 -2.98 10.56 0.18
C GLN A 134 -1.67 10.27 -0.54
N TYR A 135 -0.75 9.53 0.08
CA TYR A 135 0.49 9.11 -0.57
C TYR A 135 0.27 8.12 -1.72
N PHE A 136 -0.83 7.35 -1.69
CA PHE A 136 -1.11 6.26 -2.61
C PHE A 136 -2.10 6.62 -3.72
N VAL A 137 -2.74 7.79 -3.65
CA VAL A 137 -3.81 8.23 -4.55
C VAL A 137 -3.54 9.62 -5.13
N LYS A 138 -4.19 9.91 -6.26
CA LYS A 138 -4.23 11.23 -6.92
C LYS A 138 -5.67 11.70 -7.11
#